data_AF-A0A2J8RCL4-F1
#
_entry.id   AF-A0A2J8RCL4-F1
#
_cell.length_a   1.000
_cell.length_b   1.000
_cell.length_c   1.000
_cell.angle_alpha   90.00
_cell.angle_beta   90.00
_cell.angle_gamma   90.00
#
_symmetry.space_group_name_H-M   'P 1'
#
loop_
_entity.id
_entity.type
_entity.pdbx_description
1 polymer ?
#
loop_
_entity_poly.entity_id
_entity_poly.type
_entity_poly.pdbx_seq_one_letter_code
_entity_poly.pdbx_strand_id
1 'polypeptide(L)'
;VPEWVNTPATCCLKYYEKVLPRRLLVGYRKALNCHLPAIIFVTKRNREVCTNPNDDWVQEYIKDPNLPLLPTRNLSTVKIITAKNGQPQLLNSQ
;
A
#
# COMPACT_ATOMS: atom_id res chain seq x y z
N VAL A 1 23.46 -9.56 -13.16
CA VAL A 1 22.24 -8.79 -13.47
C VAL A 1 21.50 -8.62 -12.16
N PRO A 2 21.33 -7.40 -11.62
CA PRO A 2 20.71 -7.27 -10.31
C PRO A 2 19.23 -7.64 -10.41
N GLU A 3 18.78 -8.55 -9.56
CA GLU A 3 17.40 -9.00 -9.45
C GLU A 3 16.51 -7.80 -9.10
N TRP A 4 15.88 -7.23 -10.13
CA TRP A 4 14.81 -6.26 -9.96
C TRP A 4 13.69 -6.95 -9.19
N VAL A 5 13.59 -6.64 -7.90
CA VAL A 5 12.46 -6.86 -6.99
C VAL A 5 11.17 -7.25 -7.73
N ASN A 6 11.01 -8.55 -8.00
CA ASN A 6 9.77 -9.15 -8.50
C ASN A 6 8.78 -9.30 -7.32
N THR A 7 8.62 -8.24 -6.53
CA THR A 7 7.51 -8.18 -5.59
C THR A 7 6.27 -7.82 -6.40
N PRO A 8 5.23 -8.67 -6.41
CA PRO A 8 4.02 -8.35 -7.16
C PRO A 8 3.44 -7.06 -6.59
N ALA A 9 3.36 -6.02 -7.43
CA ALA A 9 2.73 -4.78 -7.05
C ALA A 9 1.24 -5.04 -6.75
N THR A 10 0.74 -4.49 -5.64
CA THR A 10 -0.70 -4.56 -5.33
C THR A 10 -1.47 -3.76 -6.37
N CYS A 11 -2.12 -4.45 -7.31
CA CYS A 11 -2.95 -3.84 -8.34
C CYS A 11 -4.43 -3.96 -8.02
N CYS A 12 -5.19 -2.94 -8.42
CA CYS A 12 -6.63 -2.90 -8.31
C CYS A 12 -7.29 -3.49 -9.55
N LEU A 13 -8.42 -4.17 -9.35
CA LEU A 13 -9.25 -4.71 -10.45
C LEU A 13 -10.48 -3.84 -10.73
N LYS A 14 -10.93 -3.06 -9.73
CA LYS A 14 -12.08 -2.16 -9.84
C LYS A 14 -11.96 -1.01 -8.86
N TYR A 15 -12.64 0.09 -9.16
CA TYR A 15 -12.78 1.23 -8.25
C TYR A 15 -13.95 1.03 -7.29
N TYR A 16 -13.82 1.65 -6.12
CA TYR A 16 -14.89 1.83 -5.19
C TYR A 16 -15.70 3.07 -5.59
N GLU A 17 -17.02 2.90 -5.76
CA GLU A 17 -17.89 3.91 -6.39
C GLU A 17 -18.42 4.96 -5.40
N LYS A 18 -18.22 4.77 -4.09
CA LYS A 18 -18.75 5.67 -3.07
C LYS A 18 -17.64 6.51 -2.43
N VAL A 19 -17.98 7.74 -2.06
CA VAL A 19 -17.06 8.60 -1.32
C VAL A 19 -16.81 8.00 0.06
N LEU A 20 -15.54 7.84 0.42
CA LEU A 20 -15.15 7.37 1.75
C LEU A 20 -15.14 8.55 2.73
N PRO A 21 -15.68 8.40 3.95
CA PRO A 21 -15.54 9.44 4.97
C PRO A 21 -14.07 9.63 5.38
N ARG A 22 -13.54 10.85 5.22
CA ARG A 22 -12.14 11.20 5.53
C ARG A 22 -11.67 10.74 6.91
N ARG A 23 -12.56 10.81 7.92
CA ARG A 23 -12.31 10.43 9.32
C ARG A 23 -11.96 8.95 9.52
N LEU A 24 -12.27 8.10 8.55
CA LEU A 24 -11.98 6.66 8.58
C LEU A 24 -10.62 6.33 7.96
N LEU A 25 -9.98 7.27 7.27
CA LEU A 25 -8.74 7.04 6.55
C LEU A 25 -7.53 7.33 7.44
N VAL A 26 -6.54 6.45 7.37
CA VAL A 26 -5.26 6.58 8.09
C VAL A 26 -4.07 6.80 7.16
N GLY A 27 -4.26 6.60 5.87
CA GLY A 27 -3.25 6.86 4.84
C GLY A 27 -3.69 6.33 3.49
N TYR A 28 -2.80 6.41 2.51
CA TYR A 28 -3.06 5.91 1.17
C TYR A 28 -1.81 5.34 0.52
N ARG A 29 -1.97 4.59 -0.57
CA ARG A 29 -0.90 4.04 -1.41
C ARG A 29 -1.15 4.39 -2.87
N LYS A 30 -0.10 4.38 -3.67
CA LYS A 30 -0.16 4.60 -5.11
C LYS A 30 0.04 3.27 -5.83
N ALA A 31 -0.92 2.90 -6.66
CA ALA A 31 -0.84 1.76 -7.57
C ALA A 31 -0.96 2.28 -9.01
N LEU A 32 0.00 3.12 -9.42
CA LEU A 32 -0.03 3.81 -10.72
C LEU A 32 0.56 2.96 -11.85
N ASN A 33 1.45 2.01 -11.53
CA ASN A 33 2.11 1.12 -12.49
C ASN A 33 1.28 -0.15 -12.81
N CYS A 34 -0.05 -0.05 -12.72
CA CYS A 34 -0.98 -1.14 -12.97
C CYS A 34 -1.80 -0.84 -14.22
N HIS A 35 -2.41 -1.87 -14.82
CA HIS A 35 -3.33 -1.69 -15.95
C HIS A 35 -4.51 -0.76 -15.58
N LEU A 36 -4.94 -0.81 -14.31
CA LEU A 36 -5.89 0.13 -13.73
C LEU A 36 -5.18 0.99 -12.67
N PRO A 37 -4.74 2.22 -13.02
CA PRO A 37 -4.12 3.13 -12.06
C PRO A 37 -5.07 3.47 -10.92
N ALA A 38 -4.61 3.36 -9.66
CA ALA A 38 -5.47 3.58 -8.50
C ALA A 38 -4.75 4.27 -7.34
N ILE A 39 -5.54 5.02 -6.56
CA ILE A 39 -5.19 5.38 -5.18
C ILE A 39 -5.85 4.37 -4.25
N ILE A 40 -5.06 3.72 -3.40
CA ILE A 40 -5.55 2.74 -2.43
C ILE A 40 -5.61 3.41 -1.07
N PHE A 41 -6.80 3.75 -0.59
CA PHE A 41 -6.95 4.27 0.76
C PHE A 41 -6.91 3.15 1.79
N VAL A 42 -6.23 3.41 2.91
CA VAL A 42 -6.18 2.51 4.07
C VAL A 42 -7.06 3.10 5.16
N THR A 43 -8.00 2.29 5.63
CA THR A 43 -8.92 2.68 6.70
C THR A 43 -8.38 2.31 8.08
N LYS A 44 -8.94 2.91 9.15
CA LYS A 44 -8.67 2.56 10.56
C LYS A 44 -8.90 1.08 10.88
N ARG A 45 -9.76 0.40 10.11
CA ARG A 45 -9.99 -1.05 10.21
C ARG A 45 -9.02 -1.87 9.36
N ASN A 46 -7.91 -1.26 8.94
CA ASN A 46 -6.86 -1.86 8.13
C ASN A 46 -7.36 -2.44 6.78
N ARG A 47 -8.48 -1.90 6.26
CA ARG A 47 -9.02 -2.26 4.95
C ARG A 47 -8.44 -1.34 3.88
N GLU A 48 -8.08 -1.94 2.75
CA GLU A 48 -7.56 -1.27 1.57
C GLU A 48 -8.70 -1.09 0.55
N VAL A 49 -8.89 0.14 0.07
CA VAL A 49 -9.98 0.50 -0.85
C VAL A 49 -9.39 1.18 -2.08
N CYS A 50 -9.56 0.54 -3.24
CA CYS A 50 -9.16 1.06 -4.55
C CYS A 50 -10.07 2.19 -4.99
N THR A 51 -9.52 3.31 -5.41
CA THR A 51 -10.26 4.50 -5.86
C THR A 51 -9.64 5.10 -7.12
N ASN A 52 -10.46 5.79 -7.89
CA ASN A 52 -10.06 6.42 -9.14
C ASN A 52 -9.21 7.67 -8.85
N PRO A 53 -7.96 7.77 -9.34
CA PRO A 53 -7.12 8.95 -9.11
C PRO A 53 -7.69 10.24 -9.70
N ASN A 54 -8.64 10.14 -10.63
CA ASN A 54 -9.25 11.27 -11.31
C ASN A 54 -10.50 11.82 -10.58
N ASP A 55 -10.98 11.15 -9.53
CA ASP A 55 -12.12 11.66 -8.76
C ASP A 55 -11.69 12.84 -7.88
N ASP A 56 -12.48 13.92 -7.89
CA ASP A 56 -12.16 15.16 -7.16
C ASP A 56 -11.93 14.92 -5.66
N TRP A 57 -12.80 14.11 -5.03
CA TRP A 57 -12.69 13.79 -3.60
C TRP A 57 -11.41 12.99 -3.27
N VAL A 58 -10.94 12.16 -4.21
CA VAL A 58 -9.68 11.42 -4.05
C VAL A 58 -8.52 12.40 -4.09
N GLN A 59 -8.53 13.34 -5.04
CA GLN A 59 -7.52 14.38 -5.16
C GLN A 59 -7.47 15.31 -3.96
N GLU A 60 -8.64 15.66 -3.40
CA GLU A 60 -8.73 16.44 -2.16
C GLU A 60 -8.05 15.71 -1.00
N TYR A 61 -8.33 14.41 -0.83
CA TYR A 61 -7.81 13.63 0.28
C TYR A 61 -6.29 13.39 0.19
N ILE A 62 -5.74 13.17 -0.99
CA ILE A 62 -4.27 12.99 -1.14
C ILE A 62 -3.49 14.29 -0.94
N LYS A 63 -4.16 15.46 -1.05
CA LYS A 63 -3.59 16.78 -0.75
C LYS A 63 -3.66 17.12 0.74
N ASP A 64 -4.45 16.39 1.52
CA ASP A 64 -4.57 16.62 2.96
C ASP A 64 -3.26 16.25 3.68
N PRO A 65 -2.60 17.20 4.36
CA PRO A 65 -1.34 16.95 5.07
C PRO A 65 -1.47 15.93 6.21
N ASN A 66 -2.69 15.70 6.71
CA ASN A 66 -2.97 14.71 7.76
C ASN A 66 -3.22 13.30 7.20
N LEU A 67 -3.07 13.09 5.89
CA LEU A 67 -3.21 11.77 5.27
C LEU A 67 -1.87 11.31 4.70
N PRO A 68 -1.10 10.49 5.42
CA PRO A 68 0.22 10.08 4.97
C PRO A 68 0.17 9.09 3.81
N LEU A 69 1.17 9.20 2.92
CA LEU A 69 1.47 8.17 1.94
C LEU A 69 2.15 6.98 2.65
N LEU A 70 1.61 5.78 2.47
CA LEU A 70 2.06 4.55 3.12
C LEU A 70 2.96 3.72 2.17
N PRO A 71 4.06 3.13 2.68
CA PRO A 71 5.00 2.36 1.86
C PRO A 71 4.36 1.04 1.42
N THR A 72 4.38 0.71 0.12
CA THR A 72 3.80 -0.52 -0.43
C THR A 72 4.15 -1.72 0.45
N ARG A 73 3.13 -2.52 0.81
CA ARG A 73 3.27 -3.61 1.79
C ARG A 73 4.25 -4.64 1.22
N ASN A 74 5.52 -4.57 1.61
CA ASN A 74 6.51 -5.54 1.19
C ASN A 74 6.18 -6.87 1.89
N LEU A 75 5.54 -7.78 1.16
CA LEU A 75 5.16 -9.10 1.70
C LEU A 75 6.40 -9.93 2.06
N SER A 76 7.59 -9.59 1.54
CA SER A 76 8.85 -10.26 1.82
C SER A 76 9.37 -10.05 3.26
N THR A 77 8.77 -9.15 4.05
CA THR A 77 9.10 -8.98 5.49
C THR A 77 8.17 -9.77 6.41
N VAL A 78 7.11 -10.42 5.90
CA VAL A 78 6.18 -11.23 6.71
C VAL A 78 6.58 -12.71 6.65
N LYS A 79 7.78 -13.01 7.14
CA LYS A 79 8.11 -14.30 7.77
C LYS A 79 8.89 -14.05 9.07
N ILE A 80 8.37 -13.18 9.94
CA ILE A 80 8.68 -13.30 11.37
C ILE A 80 7.54 -14.12 11.97
N ILE A 81 7.53 -15.41 11.63
CA ILE A 81 6.85 -16.39 12.45
C ILE A 81 7.78 -16.55 13.65
N THR A 82 7.34 -16.04 14.80
CA THR A 82 7.83 -16.37 16.14
C THR A 82 8.73 -17.60 16.20
N ALA A 83 10.05 -17.40 16.23
CA ALA A 83 11.00 -18.37 16.78
C ALA A 83 11.67 -17.69 17.98
N LYS A 84 11.46 -18.27 19.15
CA LYS A 84 12.10 -17.85 20.40
C LYS A 84 13.62 -17.72 20.18
N ASN A 85 14.19 -16.60 20.61
CA ASN A 85 15.62 -16.33 20.78
C ASN A 85 16.54 -16.58 19.56
N GLY A 86 16.82 -15.55 18.78
CA GLY A 86 17.94 -15.55 17.84
C GLY A 86 17.97 -14.29 16.97
N GLN A 87 18.99 -13.45 17.14
CA GLN A 87 19.27 -12.34 16.23
C GLN A 87 19.49 -12.89 14.81
N PRO A 88 18.77 -12.39 13.78
CA PRO A 88 19.02 -12.81 12.41
C PRO A 88 20.35 -12.18 11.93
N GLN A 89 21.36 -13.03 11.77
CA GLN A 89 22.61 -12.69 11.09
C GLN A 89 22.33 -12.54 9.58
N LEU A 90 22.76 -11.41 9.01
CA LEU A 90 22.79 -11.17 7.57
C LEU A 90 23.82 -12.12 6.95
N LEU A 91 23.37 -13.21 6.33
CA LEU A 91 24.25 -14.05 5.53
C LEU A 91 24.48 -13.37 4.18
N ASN A 92 25.66 -12.79 4.02
CA ASN A 92 26.22 -12.39 2.75
C ASN A 92 26.51 -13.65 1.92
N SER A 93 25.80 -13.82 0.80
CA SER A 93 26.14 -14.88 -0.15
C SER A 93 27.39 -14.45 -0.93
N GLN A 94 28.51 -15.15 -0.71
CA GLN A 94 29.71 -15.10 -1.54
C GLN A 94 29.56 -15.99 -2.76
#